data_AF-A0A6I4T2W1-F1
#
_entry.id   AF-A0A6I4T2W1-F1
#
_cell.length_a   1.000
_cell.length_b   1.000
_cell.length_c   1.000
_cell.angle_alpha   90.00
_cell.angle_beta   90.00
_cell.angle_gamma   90.00
#
_symmetry.space_group_name_H-M   'P 1'
#
loop_
_entity.id
_entity.type
_entity.pdbx_description
1 polymer ?
#
loop_
_entity_poly.entity_id
_entity_poly.type
_entity_poly.pdbx_seq_one_letter_code
_entity_poly.pdbx_strand_id
1 'polypeptide(L)'
;MKKFGILAACAIALAPVAVQAQDNTPDPATAKRGAVIVRSFVMAMNSDELAQTVRGQIYGCMYNNPISKISQAAGKILENNPNLQADNPTHVYVAAARACGVTFRKQEQNED
;
A
#
# COMPACT_ATOMS: atom_id res chain seq x y z
N MET A 1 44.74 37.59 37.63
CA MET A 1 44.06 38.35 36.55
C MET A 1 42.98 37.44 35.96
N LYS A 2 41.72 37.90 36.00
CA LYS A 2 40.51 37.23 35.50
C LYS A 2 40.53 37.13 33.97
N LYS A 3 40.11 35.99 33.39
CA LYS A 3 39.22 35.93 32.21
C LYS A 3 38.37 34.66 32.26
N PHE A 4 37.08 34.84 32.57
CA PHE A 4 36.04 33.83 32.45
C PHE A 4 35.66 33.68 30.97
N GLY A 5 35.74 32.46 30.43
CA GLY A 5 35.29 32.13 29.08
C GLY A 5 33.80 31.80 29.07
N ILE A 6 33.08 32.47 28.17
CA ILE A 6 31.63 32.48 28.02
C ILE A 6 31.11 31.10 27.59
N LEU A 7 30.14 30.55 28.35
CA LEU A 7 29.28 29.46 27.93
C LEU A 7 28.30 29.96 26.86
N ALA A 8 28.49 29.54 25.61
CA ALA A 8 27.53 29.74 24.54
C ALA A 8 26.41 28.68 24.66
N ALA A 9 25.21 29.12 25.03
CA ALA A 9 24.01 28.29 25.05
C ALA A 9 23.52 28.01 23.63
N CYS A 10 23.47 26.74 23.22
CA CYS A 10 22.79 26.30 22.00
C CYS A 10 21.28 26.45 22.17
N ALA A 11 20.70 27.51 21.63
CA ALA A 11 19.25 27.63 21.46
C ALA A 11 18.82 26.75 20.27
N ILE A 12 18.16 25.63 20.56
CA ILE A 12 17.51 24.81 19.53
C ILE A 12 16.21 25.53 19.14
N ALA A 13 16.24 26.22 18.00
CA ALA A 13 15.05 26.80 17.41
C ALA A 13 14.13 25.67 16.91
N LEU A 14 13.01 25.46 17.59
CA LEU A 14 11.93 24.59 17.13
C LEU A 14 11.22 25.29 15.96
N ALA A 15 11.69 25.04 14.73
CA ALA A 15 10.95 25.43 13.55
C ALA A 15 9.65 24.62 13.47
N PRO A 16 8.50 25.23 13.11
CA PRO A 16 7.28 24.49 12.89
C PRO A 16 7.47 23.62 11.65
N VAL A 17 7.43 22.30 11.84
CA VAL A 17 7.32 21.36 10.72
C VAL A 17 5.93 21.58 10.13
N ALA A 18 5.89 22.16 8.94
CA ALA A 18 4.64 22.28 8.19
C ALA A 18 4.13 20.87 7.88
N VAL A 19 3.10 20.44 8.60
CA VAL A 19 2.33 19.24 8.26
C VAL A 19 1.61 19.58 6.96
N GLN A 20 2.14 19.11 5.83
CA GLN A 20 1.41 19.20 4.57
C GLN A 20 0.12 18.39 4.73
N ALA A 21 -1.02 19.08 4.77
CA ALA A 21 -2.32 18.44 4.68
C ALA A 21 -2.37 17.68 3.36
N GLN A 22 -2.29 16.35 3.43
CA GLN A 22 -2.55 15.51 2.26
C GLN A 22 -4.00 15.73 1.87
N ASP A 23 -4.23 16.21 0.65
CA ASP A 23 -5.55 16.22 0.06
C ASP A 23 -6.03 14.76 -0.01
N ASN A 24 -6.95 14.42 0.89
CA ASN A 24 -7.47 13.07 1.05
C ASN A 24 -8.69 12.82 0.15
N THR A 25 -9.02 13.78 -0.73
CA THR A 25 -10.09 13.60 -1.70
C THR A 25 -9.67 12.51 -2.68
N PRO A 26 -10.38 11.37 -2.73
CA PRO A 26 -10.01 10.30 -3.64
C PRO A 26 -10.25 10.79 -5.07
N ASP A 27 -9.19 10.84 -5.87
CA ASP A 27 -9.34 11.00 -7.32
C ASP A 27 -10.32 9.92 -7.86
N PRO A 28 -11.20 10.24 -8.83
CA PRO A 28 -12.18 9.30 -9.35
C PRO A 28 -11.59 7.96 -9.82
N ALA A 29 -10.39 7.95 -10.39
CA ALA A 29 -9.73 6.72 -10.79
C ALA A 29 -9.29 5.89 -9.58
N THR A 30 -8.81 6.54 -8.52
CA THR A 30 -8.49 5.91 -7.23
C THR A 30 -9.72 5.28 -6.59
N ALA A 31 -10.86 5.98 -6.60
CA ALA A 31 -12.12 5.44 -6.06
C ALA A 31 -12.62 4.23 -6.86
N LYS A 32 -12.68 4.36 -8.20
CA LYS A 32 -13.11 3.28 -9.11
C LYS A 32 -12.23 2.04 -8.96
N ARG A 33 -10.90 2.22 -8.97
CA ARG A 33 -9.94 1.12 -8.78
C ARG A 33 -10.08 0.51 -7.39
N GLY A 34 -10.30 1.32 -6.35
CA GLY A 34 -10.56 0.84 -4.99
C GLY A 34 -11.76 -0.12 -4.92
N ALA A 35 -12.87 0.20 -5.60
CA ALA A 35 -14.04 -0.67 -5.67
C ALA A 35 -13.72 -2.01 -6.36
N VAL A 36 -12.95 -1.98 -7.45
CA VAL A 36 -12.47 -3.19 -8.15
C VAL A 36 -11.60 -4.04 -7.21
N ILE A 37 -10.64 -3.42 -6.52
CA ILE A 37 -9.74 -4.10 -5.58
C ILE A 37 -10.53 -4.82 -4.48
N VAL A 38 -11.47 -4.13 -3.82
CA VAL A 38 -12.28 -4.73 -2.76
C VAL A 38 -13.06 -5.93 -3.29
N ARG A 39 -13.74 -5.78 -4.44
CA ARG A 39 -14.50 -6.87 -5.06
C ARG A 39 -13.58 -8.07 -5.38
N SER A 40 -12.46 -7.82 -6.04
CA SER A 40 -11.53 -8.89 -6.45
C SER A 40 -10.90 -9.59 -5.25
N PHE A 41 -10.53 -8.88 -4.19
CA PHE A 41 -9.98 -9.48 -2.98
C PHE A 41 -11.01 -10.30 -2.22
N VAL A 42 -12.25 -9.83 -2.11
CA VAL A 42 -13.35 -10.62 -1.54
C VAL A 42 -13.57 -11.90 -2.35
N MET A 43 -13.60 -11.81 -3.68
CA MET A 43 -13.72 -13.00 -4.53
C MET A 43 -12.55 -13.97 -4.34
N ALA A 44 -11.31 -13.47 -4.31
CA ALA A 44 -10.12 -14.29 -4.08
C ALA A 44 -10.13 -14.97 -2.71
N MET A 45 -10.56 -14.27 -1.66
CA MET A 45 -10.71 -14.82 -0.30
C MET A 45 -11.84 -15.84 -0.17
N ASN A 46 -12.78 -15.92 -1.11
CA ASN A 46 -13.83 -16.94 -1.14
C ASN A 46 -13.52 -18.09 -2.12
N SER A 47 -12.47 -17.99 -2.94
CA SER A 47 -12.11 -19.05 -3.90
C SER A 47 -11.32 -20.15 -3.21
N ASP A 48 -11.72 -21.41 -3.36
CA ASP A 48 -11.00 -22.58 -2.82
C ASP A 48 -9.61 -22.78 -3.42
N GLU A 49 -9.31 -22.14 -4.56
CA GLU A 49 -8.01 -22.21 -5.23
C GLU A 49 -6.90 -21.41 -4.51
N LEU A 50 -7.27 -20.53 -3.57
CA LEU A 50 -6.32 -19.67 -2.89
C LEU A 50 -5.82 -20.31 -1.58
N ALA A 51 -4.51 -20.50 -1.49
CA ALA A 51 -3.83 -20.96 -0.28
C ALA A 51 -4.15 -20.09 0.95
N GLN A 52 -4.28 -20.71 2.13
CA GLN A 52 -4.60 -20.00 3.38
C GLN A 52 -3.59 -18.88 3.71
N THR A 53 -2.30 -19.12 3.48
CA THR A 53 -1.26 -18.09 3.67
C THR A 53 -1.50 -16.86 2.79
N VAL A 54 -1.93 -17.06 1.54
CA VAL A 54 -2.20 -15.96 0.61
C VAL A 54 -3.47 -15.21 1.02
N ARG A 55 -4.51 -15.91 1.50
CA ARG A 55 -5.69 -15.27 2.10
C ARG A 55 -5.30 -14.40 3.30
N GLY A 56 -4.43 -14.91 4.18
CA GLY A 56 -3.91 -14.17 5.32
C GLY A 56 -3.16 -12.90 4.92
N GLN A 57 -2.34 -12.95 3.86
CA GLN A 57 -1.65 -11.77 3.31
C GLN A 57 -2.63 -10.73 2.75
N ILE A 58 -3.64 -11.15 1.99
CA ILE A 58 -4.67 -10.25 1.45
C ILE A 58 -5.45 -9.60 2.60
N TYR A 59 -5.91 -10.39 3.57
CA TYR A 59 -6.64 -9.90 4.74
C TYR A 59 -5.79 -8.91 5.54
N GLY A 60 -4.53 -9.27 5.84
CA GLY A 60 -3.60 -8.39 6.55
C GLY A 60 -3.34 -7.08 5.80
N CYS A 61 -3.23 -7.12 4.47
CA CYS A 61 -3.08 -5.91 3.68
C CYS A 61 -4.31 -4.99 3.79
N MET A 62 -5.51 -5.54 3.60
CA MET A 62 -6.76 -4.77 3.67
C MET A 62 -7.03 -4.21 5.06
N TYR A 63 -6.69 -4.96 6.11
CA TYR A 63 -6.91 -4.53 7.50
C TYR A 63 -5.95 -3.41 7.92
N ASN A 64 -4.69 -3.49 7.50
CA ASN A 64 -3.64 -2.55 7.94
C ASN A 64 -3.51 -1.31 7.05
N ASN A 65 -4.22 -1.26 5.91
CA ASN A 65 -4.09 -0.15 4.95
C ASN A 65 -5.47 0.36 4.51
N PRO A 66 -5.68 1.68 4.45
CA PRO A 66 -6.84 2.25 3.77
C PRO A 66 -6.89 1.78 2.31
N ILE A 67 -8.08 1.43 1.81
CA ILE A 67 -8.27 1.03 0.40
C ILE A 67 -7.76 2.09 -0.57
N SER A 68 -7.86 3.38 -0.23
CA SER A 68 -7.31 4.47 -1.02
C SER A 68 -5.79 4.38 -1.20
N LYS A 69 -5.04 3.98 -0.17
CA LYS A 69 -3.58 3.80 -0.25
C LYS A 69 -3.21 2.58 -1.09
N ILE A 70 -3.94 1.47 -0.94
CA ILE A 70 -3.75 0.28 -1.79
C ILE A 70 -4.04 0.64 -3.26
N SER A 71 -5.12 1.37 -3.52
CA SER A 71 -5.51 1.82 -4.85
C SER A 71 -4.47 2.75 -5.51
N GLN A 72 -3.90 3.69 -4.75
CA GLN A 72 -2.81 4.55 -5.22
C GLN A 72 -1.55 3.74 -5.55
N ALA A 73 -1.16 2.81 -4.68
CA ALA A 73 0.00 1.95 -4.92
C ALA A 73 -0.20 1.03 -6.14
N ALA A 74 -1.38 0.42 -6.27
CA ALA A 74 -1.76 -0.34 -7.46
C ALA A 74 -1.72 0.52 -8.73
N GLY A 75 -2.14 1.79 -8.65
CA GLY A 75 -2.03 2.76 -9.74
C GLY A 75 -0.61 2.95 -10.25
N LYS A 76 0.32 3.21 -9.32
CA LYS A 76 1.73 3.33 -9.65
C LYS A 76 2.29 2.06 -10.30
N ILE A 77 1.83 0.89 -9.86
CA ILE A 77 2.24 -0.38 -10.49
C ILE A 77 1.69 -0.46 -11.91
N LEU A 78 0.41 -0.14 -12.14
CA LEU A 78 -0.19 -0.15 -13.49
C LEU A 78 0.52 0.84 -14.43
N GLU A 79 0.79 2.06 -13.97
CA GLU A 79 1.46 3.11 -14.75
C GLU A 79 2.88 2.71 -15.18
N ASN A 80 3.62 2.03 -14.30
CA ASN A 80 5.00 1.61 -14.56
C ASN A 80 5.12 0.27 -15.28
N ASN A 81 4.01 -0.41 -15.61
CA ASN A 81 4.01 -1.73 -16.23
C ASN A 81 3.11 -1.73 -17.48
N PRO A 82 3.67 -1.54 -18.69
CA PRO A 82 2.87 -1.41 -19.92
C PRO A 82 2.09 -2.68 -20.31
N ASN A 83 2.44 -3.83 -19.73
CA ASN A 83 1.72 -5.08 -19.92
C ASN A 83 0.45 -5.18 -19.06
N LEU A 84 0.26 -4.27 -18.10
CA LEU A 84 -0.92 -4.20 -17.26
C LEU A 84 -1.82 -3.05 -17.72
N GLN A 85 -3.12 -3.31 -17.75
CA GLN A 85 -4.13 -2.38 -18.27
C GLN A 85 -5.05 -1.99 -17.12
N ALA A 86 -5.24 -0.69 -16.89
CA ALA A 86 -5.97 -0.19 -15.72
C ALA A 86 -7.49 -0.42 -15.78
N ASP A 87 -8.03 -0.75 -16.94
CA ASP A 87 -9.42 -1.10 -17.19
C ASP A 87 -9.69 -2.61 -17.09
N ASN A 88 -8.65 -3.44 -17.09
CA ASN A 88 -8.77 -4.88 -16.90
C ASN A 88 -8.79 -5.23 -15.40
N PRO A 89 -9.90 -5.78 -14.87
CA PRO A 89 -10.04 -6.07 -13.44
C PRO A 89 -9.04 -7.11 -12.93
N THR A 90 -8.60 -8.05 -13.78
CA THR A 90 -7.55 -9.02 -13.44
C THR A 90 -6.20 -8.32 -13.27
N HIS A 91 -5.88 -7.35 -14.12
CA HIS A 91 -4.64 -6.57 -14.01
C HIS A 91 -4.66 -5.66 -12.77
N VAL A 92 -5.82 -5.07 -12.45
CA VAL A 92 -6.02 -4.31 -11.20
C VAL A 92 -5.82 -5.20 -9.97
N TYR A 93 -6.39 -6.40 -9.96
CA TYR A 93 -6.17 -7.39 -8.91
C TYR A 93 -4.69 -7.73 -8.74
N VAL A 94 -3.98 -8.05 -9.84
CA VAL A 94 -2.55 -8.38 -9.81
C VAL A 94 -1.73 -7.19 -9.27
N ALA A 95 -2.01 -5.97 -9.71
CA ALA A 95 -1.33 -4.78 -9.24
C ALA A 95 -1.56 -4.54 -7.74
N ALA A 96 -2.80 -4.72 -7.26
CA ALA A 96 -3.13 -4.59 -5.85
C ALA A 96 -2.50 -5.69 -5.00
N ALA A 97 -2.51 -6.94 -5.46
CA ALA A 97 -1.85 -8.04 -4.78
C ALA A 97 -0.35 -7.79 -4.63
N ARG A 98 0.30 -7.26 -5.68
CA ARG A 98 1.71 -6.81 -5.63
C ARG A 98 1.91 -5.66 -4.64
N ALA A 99 1.02 -4.67 -4.63
CA ALA A 99 1.06 -3.58 -3.65
C ALA A 99 0.93 -4.09 -2.20
N CYS A 100 0.21 -5.20 -2.01
CA CYS A 100 0.05 -5.90 -0.74
C CYS A 100 1.20 -6.86 -0.39
N GLY A 101 2.24 -6.97 -1.24
CA GLY A 101 3.34 -7.91 -1.03
C GLY A 101 2.92 -9.38 -1.15
N VAL A 102 1.78 -9.67 -1.77
CA VAL A 102 1.30 -11.04 -1.95
C VAL A 102 2.24 -11.78 -2.88
N THR A 103 2.73 -12.94 -2.41
CA THR A 103 3.57 -13.83 -3.19
C THR A 103 2.76 -15.06 -3.59
N PHE A 104 2.41 -15.14 -4.87
CA PHE A 104 1.79 -16.34 -5.45
C PHE A 104 2.90 -17.36 -5.71
N ARG A 105 3.43 -17.99 -4.65
CA ARG A 105 4.24 -19.20 -4.87
C ARG A 105 3.32 -20.28 -5.39
N LYS A 106 3.71 -20.92 -6.49
CA LYS A 106 3.08 -22.16 -6.96
C LYS A 106 3.12 -23.12 -5.77
N GLN A 107 1.97 -23.59 -5.31
CA GLN A 107 1.91 -24.55 -4.22
C GLN A 107 2.56 -25.84 -4.71
N GLU A 108 3.84 -26.04 -4.39
CA GLU A 108 4.43 -27.37 -4.38
C GLU A 108 3.92 -28.04 -3.10
N GLN A 109 2.93 -28.90 -3.31
CA GLN A 109 2.57 -30.07 -2.53
C GLN A 109 3.60 -30.40 -1.44
N ASN A 110 3.28 -30.14 -0.17
CA ASN A 110 3.86 -30.82 0.98
C ASN A 110 2.79 -30.83 2.07
N GLU A 111 1.85 -31.74 1.87
CA GLU A 111 1.07 -32.33 2.94
C GLU A 111 1.88 -33.58 3.34
N ASP A 112 2.60 -33.49 4.46
CA ASP A 112 3.20 -34.61 5.19
C ASP A 112 2.89 -34.40 6.68
#